data_AF-A0A7J7K6R0-F1
#
_entry.id   AF-A0A7J7K6R0-F1
#
_cell.length_a   1.000
_cell.length_b   1.000
_cell.length_c   1.000
_cell.angle_alpha   90.00
_cell.angle_beta   90.00
_cell.angle_gamma   90.00
#
_symmetry.space_group_name_H-M   'P 1'
#
loop_
_entity.id
_entity.type
_entity.pdbx_description
1 polymer ?
#
loop_
_entity_poly.entity_id
_entity_poly.type
_entity_poly.pdbx_seq_one_letter_code
_entity_poly.pdbx_strand_id
1 'polypeptide(L)'
;MPLNVVPSSTKPSTVPSDSSQPSSSALPDLLPTDNLNVDSSQPTADSGRRGNSPVQHDELEAQDEEEGGLVFPVDKLAKLDDMINKPRWVVPVLPEGELEVLLMAAIRMSARGIDNQCEPCQNFYRDGLTLSFTKILTDDAVNGWKYDIQICIKKNCGLLVDLIVNKLDQDNLVLLDLLTMLMNPMSKFQLYNSNRSPQELLNLEESDIYAKPMDSRIPSRVSISTTLLYSLR
;
A
#
# COMPACT_ATOMS: atom_id res chain seq x y z
N MET A 1 -3.35 77.15 -4.27
CA MET A 1 -2.69 77.41 -5.56
C MET A 1 -2.34 76.08 -6.20
N PRO A 2 -2.74 75.85 -7.46
CA PRO A 2 -2.52 74.61 -8.22
C PRO A 2 -1.34 74.74 -9.20
N LEU A 3 -0.99 73.61 -9.85
CA LEU A 3 -0.47 73.39 -11.24
C LEU A 3 0.48 72.17 -11.20
N ASN A 4 0.05 70.95 -11.53
CA ASN A 4 -0.28 70.36 -12.85
C ASN A 4 0.96 69.96 -13.68
N VAL A 5 0.91 68.72 -14.22
CA VAL A 5 1.34 68.24 -15.54
C VAL A 5 1.99 66.83 -15.48
N VAL A 6 1.44 65.96 -16.33
CA VAL A 6 1.64 64.52 -16.56
C VAL A 6 2.62 64.34 -17.77
N PRO A 7 2.64 63.21 -18.50
CA PRO A 7 3.39 61.94 -18.37
C PRO A 7 4.56 61.77 -19.37
N SER A 8 5.28 60.64 -19.32
CA SER A 8 5.96 60.07 -20.50
C SER A 8 5.81 58.55 -20.61
N SER A 9 5.19 58.13 -21.71
CA SER A 9 5.27 56.83 -22.39
C SER A 9 6.73 56.38 -22.59
N THR A 10 7.09 55.10 -22.76
CA THR A 10 6.87 54.35 -24.00
C THR A 10 7.20 52.84 -23.85
N LYS A 11 6.43 52.10 -24.65
CA LYS A 11 6.24 50.67 -24.95
C LYS A 11 7.49 49.84 -25.43
N PRO A 12 7.32 48.54 -25.77
CA PRO A 12 8.25 47.43 -25.50
C PRO A 12 9.24 47.15 -26.64
N SER A 13 10.28 46.36 -26.33
CA SER A 13 11.23 45.86 -27.32
C SER A 13 10.93 44.42 -27.73
N THR A 14 11.06 44.23 -29.03
CA THR A 14 10.70 43.14 -29.92
C THR A 14 11.52 41.86 -29.70
N VAL A 15 10.82 40.71 -29.63
CA VAL A 15 11.40 39.38 -29.89
C VAL A 15 11.33 39.10 -31.39
N PRO A 16 12.42 38.69 -32.06
CA PRO A 16 12.34 38.17 -33.41
C PRO A 16 11.96 36.69 -33.39
N SER A 17 10.98 36.36 -34.23
CA SER A 17 10.70 35.00 -34.69
C SER A 17 11.87 34.48 -35.50
N ASP A 18 12.30 33.24 -35.25
CA ASP A 18 13.00 32.47 -36.27
C ASP A 18 12.39 31.08 -36.38
N SER A 19 12.17 30.71 -37.63
CA SER A 19 11.49 29.50 -38.08
C SER A 19 12.57 28.52 -38.50
N SER A 20 12.54 27.29 -37.99
CA SER A 20 13.28 26.18 -38.57
C SER A 20 12.64 24.85 -38.18
N GLN A 21 11.96 24.24 -39.16
CA GLN A 21 11.65 22.81 -39.20
C GLN A 21 12.96 21.99 -39.13
N PRO A 22 12.87 20.71 -38.74
CA PRO A 22 12.93 19.70 -39.79
C PRO A 22 11.90 18.57 -39.64
N SER A 23 11.30 18.25 -40.79
CA SER A 23 11.25 16.91 -41.39
C SER A 23 10.79 15.72 -40.54
N SER A 24 9.53 15.38 -40.79
CA SER A 24 8.96 14.02 -40.83
C SER A 24 9.96 12.88 -41.04
N SER A 25 9.95 11.93 -40.11
CA SER A 25 10.30 10.53 -40.38
C SER A 25 9.33 9.62 -39.62
N ALA A 26 8.88 8.59 -40.33
CA ALA A 26 7.67 7.84 -40.09
C ALA A 26 7.75 6.86 -38.90
N LEU A 27 6.63 6.72 -38.20
CA LEU A 27 6.31 5.56 -37.37
C LEU A 27 5.89 4.40 -38.30
N PRO A 28 6.39 3.16 -38.12
CA PRO A 28 5.75 2.01 -38.69
C PRO A 28 4.63 1.49 -37.77
N ASP A 29 3.59 1.06 -38.46
CA ASP A 29 2.30 0.59 -38.00
C ASP A 29 2.32 -0.68 -37.15
N LEU A 30 1.18 -0.79 -36.48
CA LEU A 30 0.61 -1.91 -35.76
C LEU A 30 0.71 -3.27 -36.48
N LEU A 31 0.71 -4.31 -35.64
CA LEU A 31 0.42 -5.73 -35.87
C LEU A 31 -0.57 -6.03 -37.03
N PRO A 32 -0.46 -7.22 -37.62
CA PRO A 32 -1.47 -8.22 -37.28
C PRO A 32 -0.89 -9.59 -36.88
N THR A 33 -1.41 -10.10 -35.77
CA THR A 33 -1.45 -11.52 -35.42
C THR A 33 -2.33 -12.28 -36.39
N ASP A 34 -1.75 -13.23 -37.12
CA ASP A 34 -2.47 -14.35 -37.73
C ASP A 34 -1.73 -15.62 -37.34
N ASN A 35 -2.35 -16.44 -36.49
CA ASN A 35 -2.14 -17.89 -36.53
C ASN A 35 -3.41 -18.56 -35.97
N LEU A 36 -4.30 -18.87 -36.91
CA LEU A 36 -5.46 -19.71 -36.70
C LEU A 36 -5.00 -21.14 -36.43
N ASN A 37 -5.27 -21.59 -35.21
CA ASN A 37 -5.30 -22.98 -34.80
C ASN A 37 -6.43 -23.69 -35.57
N VAL A 38 -6.09 -24.65 -36.43
CA VAL A 38 -7.05 -25.57 -37.06
C VAL A 38 -6.75 -26.99 -36.59
N ASP A 39 -7.69 -27.44 -35.76
CA ASP A 39 -7.94 -28.79 -35.28
C ASP A 39 -8.03 -29.82 -36.43
N SER A 40 -7.46 -31.01 -36.20
CA SER A 40 -7.79 -32.21 -36.97
C SER A 40 -7.52 -33.48 -36.15
N SER A 41 -8.59 -33.96 -35.51
CA SER A 41 -9.12 -35.33 -35.61
C SER A 41 -8.26 -36.56 -35.24
N GLN A 42 -8.72 -37.20 -34.16
CA GLN A 42 -9.17 -38.61 -34.03
C GLN A 42 -8.43 -39.57 -33.08
N PRO A 43 -9.20 -40.48 -32.42
CA PRO A 43 -8.76 -41.29 -31.29
C PRO A 43 -8.37 -42.73 -31.71
N THR A 44 -7.48 -43.36 -30.94
CA THR A 44 -7.31 -44.81 -30.94
C THR A 44 -7.24 -45.34 -29.52
N ALA A 45 -8.15 -46.28 -29.24
CA ALA A 45 -8.15 -47.11 -28.04
C ALA A 45 -7.14 -48.26 -28.21
N ASP A 46 -6.45 -48.65 -27.13
CA ASP A 46 -6.73 -49.90 -26.41
C ASP A 46 -5.48 -50.49 -25.69
N SER A 47 -5.77 -51.06 -24.52
CA SER A 47 -5.06 -52.12 -23.80
C SER A 47 -3.67 -51.90 -23.16
N GLY A 48 -3.73 -51.56 -21.86
CA GLY A 48 -3.24 -52.46 -20.79
C GLY A 48 -1.81 -52.25 -20.26
N ARG A 49 -1.68 -51.97 -18.96
CA ARG A 49 -1.01 -52.83 -17.95
C ARG A 49 -0.76 -52.10 -16.62
N ARG A 50 -1.23 -52.76 -15.57
CA ARG A 50 -0.98 -52.59 -14.13
C ARG A 50 0.44 -52.09 -13.79
N GLY A 51 0.53 -51.01 -13.00
CA GLY A 51 1.75 -50.55 -12.34
C GLY A 51 1.39 -49.54 -11.25
N ASN A 52 1.52 -49.96 -9.99
CA ASN A 52 1.18 -49.22 -8.79
C ASN A 52 2.40 -48.40 -8.32
N SER A 53 2.33 -47.06 -8.39
CA SER A 53 3.18 -46.12 -7.64
C SER A 53 2.47 -44.76 -7.58
N PRO A 54 2.22 -44.16 -6.40
CA PRO A 54 1.82 -42.75 -6.33
C PRO A 54 3.06 -41.90 -6.55
N VAL A 55 3.11 -41.22 -7.69
CA VAL A 55 4.15 -40.23 -7.98
C VAL A 55 3.81 -38.98 -7.18
N GLN A 56 4.63 -38.71 -6.16
CA GLN A 56 4.73 -37.43 -5.48
C GLN A 56 5.04 -36.37 -6.54
N HIS A 57 4.07 -35.52 -6.84
CA HIS A 57 4.27 -34.36 -7.71
C HIS A 57 3.27 -33.28 -7.28
N ASP A 58 3.43 -32.80 -6.04
CA ASP A 58 2.72 -31.61 -5.54
C ASP A 58 3.48 -30.90 -4.39
N GLU A 59 4.75 -31.25 -4.13
CA GLU A 59 5.53 -30.68 -3.01
C GLU A 59 6.67 -29.74 -3.44
N LEU A 60 6.90 -29.53 -4.74
CA LEU A 60 8.05 -28.74 -5.21
C LEU A 60 7.72 -27.28 -5.53
N GLU A 61 6.44 -26.90 -5.61
CA GLU A 61 6.05 -25.50 -5.86
C GLU A 61 5.68 -24.73 -4.56
N ALA A 62 5.46 -25.43 -3.45
CA ALA A 62 5.16 -24.81 -2.16
C ALA A 62 6.42 -24.45 -1.34
N GLN A 63 7.59 -25.03 -1.64
CA GLN A 63 8.80 -24.86 -0.83
C GLN A 63 9.56 -23.55 -1.17
N ASP A 64 9.57 -23.12 -2.42
CA ASP A 64 10.30 -21.91 -2.85
C ASP A 64 9.61 -20.60 -2.41
N GLU A 65 8.27 -20.55 -2.38
CA GLU A 65 7.54 -19.41 -1.81
C GLU A 65 7.66 -19.34 -0.29
N GLU A 66 7.84 -20.51 0.35
CA GLU A 66 7.98 -20.61 1.78
C GLU A 66 9.34 -20.11 2.25
N GLU A 67 10.42 -20.37 1.52
CA GLU A 67 11.79 -19.98 1.89
C GLU A 67 12.08 -18.50 1.57
N GLY A 68 11.61 -17.98 0.42
CA GLY A 68 11.72 -16.56 0.06
C GLY A 68 10.95 -15.62 1.00
N GLY A 69 9.91 -16.13 1.68
CA GLY A 69 9.13 -15.40 2.68
C GLY A 69 9.74 -15.36 4.09
N LEU A 70 10.85 -16.07 4.33
CA LEU A 70 11.53 -16.12 5.65
C LEU A 70 12.63 -15.10 5.82
N VAL A 71 13.09 -14.51 4.72
CA VAL A 71 14.19 -13.54 4.75
C VAL A 71 13.63 -12.13 4.80
N PHE A 72 14.08 -11.36 5.80
CA PHE A 72 13.68 -9.97 5.93
C PHE A 72 14.31 -9.12 4.81
N PRO A 73 13.53 -8.30 4.07
CA PRO A 73 14.02 -7.58 2.90
C PRO A 73 14.81 -6.31 3.29
N VAL A 74 16.09 -6.48 3.65
CA VAL A 74 16.97 -5.40 4.14
C VAL A 74 17.12 -4.25 3.14
N ASP A 75 17.16 -4.53 1.84
CA ASP A 75 17.24 -3.49 0.80
C ASP A 75 16.02 -2.57 0.80
N LYS A 76 14.84 -3.12 1.12
CA LYS A 76 13.59 -2.35 1.25
C LYS A 76 13.60 -1.53 2.53
N LEU A 77 14.14 -2.07 3.62
CA LEU A 77 14.31 -1.33 4.87
C LEU A 77 15.20 -0.10 4.67
N ALA A 78 16.37 -0.27 4.05
CA ALA A 78 17.29 0.84 3.78
C ALA A 78 16.62 1.95 2.94
N LYS A 79 15.87 1.56 1.90
CA LYS A 79 15.12 2.50 1.06
C LYS A 79 14.01 3.21 1.84
N LEU A 80 13.27 2.50 2.69
CA LEU A 80 12.26 3.09 3.55
C LEU A 80 12.89 4.14 4.45
N ASP A 81 13.98 3.79 5.14
CA ASP A 81 14.71 4.68 6.04
C ASP A 81 15.17 5.95 5.32
N ASP A 82 15.70 5.83 4.11
CA ASP A 82 16.08 6.97 3.28
C ASP A 82 14.88 7.86 2.90
N MET A 83 13.72 7.27 2.64
CA MET A 83 12.52 8.02 2.27
C MET A 83 11.91 8.75 3.46
N ILE A 84 11.83 8.08 4.61
CA ILE A 84 11.19 8.64 5.81
C ILE A 84 12.10 9.64 6.53
N ASN A 85 13.42 9.54 6.43
CA ASN A 85 14.33 10.49 7.10
C ASN A 85 14.55 11.80 6.31
N LYS A 86 14.06 11.91 5.07
CA LYS A 86 14.17 13.15 4.28
C LYS A 86 13.34 14.29 4.89
N PRO A 87 13.83 15.55 4.82
CA PRO A 87 13.06 16.74 5.24
C PRO A 87 11.73 16.88 4.48
N ARG A 88 11.77 16.55 3.18
CA ARG A 88 10.58 16.36 2.35
C ARG A 88 10.42 14.86 2.12
N TRP A 89 9.74 14.21 3.05
CA TRP A 89 9.46 12.79 2.96
C TRP A 89 8.43 12.50 1.86
N VAL A 90 8.46 11.29 1.34
CA VAL A 90 7.49 10.76 0.36
C VAL A 90 6.68 9.69 1.05
N VAL A 91 5.38 9.62 0.78
CA VAL A 91 4.47 8.66 1.41
C VAL A 91 4.83 7.24 0.96
N PRO A 92 5.42 6.38 1.82
CA PRO A 92 5.92 5.07 1.41
C PRO A 92 4.79 4.02 1.48
N VAL A 93 3.56 4.39 1.14
CA VAL A 93 2.36 3.58 1.37
C VAL A 93 1.75 3.02 0.11
N LEU A 94 2.35 3.27 -1.05
CA LEU A 94 1.83 2.76 -2.31
C LEU A 94 1.83 1.22 -2.33
N PRO A 95 0.95 0.61 -3.14
CA PRO A 95 0.92 -0.85 -3.29
C PRO A 95 2.29 -1.39 -3.69
N GLU A 96 2.69 -2.50 -3.07
CA GLU A 96 4.01 -3.14 -3.26
C GLU A 96 5.21 -2.23 -2.92
N GLY A 97 4.93 -1.11 -2.26
CA GLY A 97 5.91 -0.19 -1.73
C GLY A 97 6.68 -0.79 -0.56
N GLU A 98 7.75 -0.10 -0.16
CA GLU A 98 8.68 -0.56 0.87
C GLU A 98 7.97 -0.91 2.18
N LEU A 99 7.05 -0.05 2.66
CA LEU A 99 6.36 -0.28 3.93
C LEU A 99 5.47 -1.52 3.90
N GLU A 100 4.70 -1.72 2.83
CA GLU A 100 3.81 -2.88 2.68
C GLU A 100 4.64 -4.18 2.64
N VAL A 101 5.69 -4.20 1.82
CA VAL A 101 6.57 -5.37 1.68
C VAL A 101 7.24 -5.73 3.01
N LEU A 102 7.71 -4.73 3.77
CA LEU A 102 8.32 -4.93 5.08
C LEU A 102 7.30 -5.43 6.11
N LEU A 103 6.08 -4.88 6.12
CA LEU A 103 4.98 -5.35 6.97
C LEU A 103 4.64 -6.81 6.68
N MET A 104 4.46 -7.17 5.40
CA MET A 104 4.15 -8.55 5.01
C MET A 104 5.26 -9.53 5.41
N ALA A 105 6.53 -9.16 5.22
CA ALA A 105 7.65 -9.97 5.66
C ALA A 105 7.68 -10.14 7.19
N ALA A 106 7.51 -9.03 7.93
CA ALA A 106 7.41 -9.05 9.39
C ALA A 106 6.29 -9.95 9.90
N ILE A 107 5.09 -9.88 9.30
CA ILE A 107 3.96 -10.72 9.67
C ILE A 107 4.32 -12.21 9.49
N ARG A 108 4.89 -12.57 8.33
CA ARG A 108 5.31 -13.97 8.05
C ARG A 108 6.36 -14.46 9.03
N MET A 109 7.36 -13.65 9.34
CA MET A 109 8.42 -14.00 10.28
C MET A 109 7.91 -14.08 11.73
N SER A 110 7.03 -13.17 12.14
CA SER A 110 6.41 -13.18 13.48
C SER A 110 5.56 -14.42 13.71
N ALA A 111 4.78 -14.84 12.71
CA ALA A 111 3.95 -16.06 12.78
C ALA A 111 4.79 -17.32 13.01
N ARG A 112 6.07 -17.32 12.62
CA ARG A 112 7.02 -18.43 12.81
C ARG A 112 7.93 -18.24 14.02
N GLY A 113 7.84 -17.11 14.72
CA GLY A 113 8.67 -16.78 15.89
C GLY A 113 10.16 -16.56 15.59
N ILE A 114 10.54 -16.36 14.32
CA ILE A 114 11.94 -16.19 13.90
C ILE A 114 12.36 -14.71 13.81
N ASP A 115 11.41 -13.78 13.87
CA ASP A 115 11.64 -12.35 13.80
C ASP A 115 12.52 -11.83 14.95
N ASN A 116 12.46 -12.45 16.13
CA ASN A 116 13.29 -12.12 17.29
C ASN A 116 14.79 -12.36 17.06
N GLN A 117 15.16 -13.23 16.12
CA GLN A 117 16.55 -13.52 15.76
C GLN A 117 17.03 -12.67 14.58
N CYS A 118 16.15 -11.86 13.99
CA CYS A 118 16.44 -11.04 12.82
C CYS A 118 16.58 -9.57 13.24
N GLU A 119 17.83 -9.12 13.43
CA GLU A 119 18.09 -7.73 13.85
C GLU A 119 17.47 -6.67 12.91
N PRO A 120 17.52 -6.79 11.57
CA PRO A 120 16.82 -5.86 10.68
C PRO A 120 15.31 -5.79 10.92
N CYS A 121 14.65 -6.92 11.21
CA CYS A 121 13.23 -6.97 11.51
C CYS A 121 12.93 -6.28 12.85
N GLN A 122 13.76 -6.52 13.87
CA GLN A 122 13.65 -5.84 15.16
C GLN A 122 13.87 -4.33 15.04
N ASN A 123 14.83 -3.92 14.21
CA ASN A 123 15.08 -2.50 13.91
C ASN A 123 13.88 -1.85 13.21
N PHE A 124 13.26 -2.57 12.27
CA PHE A 124 12.04 -2.13 11.63
C PHE A 124 10.91 -1.94 12.65
N TYR A 125 10.77 -2.80 13.67
CA TYR A 125 9.75 -2.60 14.71
C TYR A 125 9.98 -1.34 15.54
N ARG A 126 11.22 -1.14 16.00
CA ARG A 126 11.57 -0.03 16.89
C ARG A 126 11.46 1.33 16.19
N ASP A 127 12.11 1.43 15.04
CA ASP A 127 12.35 2.71 14.38
C ASP A 127 11.53 2.86 13.10
N GLY A 128 11.62 1.87 12.20
CA GLY A 128 10.99 1.93 10.88
C GLY A 128 9.47 2.10 10.94
N LEU A 129 8.78 1.27 11.74
CA LEU A 129 7.34 1.32 11.93
C LEU A 129 6.92 2.59 12.68
N THR A 130 7.52 2.84 13.83
CA THR A 130 7.21 4.01 14.67
C THR A 130 7.31 5.30 13.88
N LEU A 131 8.42 5.51 13.17
CA LEU A 131 8.63 6.74 12.40
C LEU A 131 7.68 6.83 11.20
N SER A 132 7.49 5.73 10.46
CA SER A 132 6.59 5.69 9.30
C SER A 132 5.16 6.03 9.70
N PHE A 133 4.60 5.33 10.69
CA PHE A 133 3.21 5.54 11.10
C PHE A 133 3.00 6.87 11.83
N THR A 134 3.99 7.36 12.59
CA THR A 134 3.93 8.72 13.14
C THR A 134 3.74 9.74 12.03
N LYS A 135 4.58 9.70 11.00
CA LYS A 135 4.47 10.63 9.85
C LYS A 135 3.15 10.45 9.11
N ILE A 136 2.77 9.21 8.80
CA ILE A 136 1.57 8.95 7.99
C ILE A 136 0.27 9.33 8.72
N LEU A 137 0.23 9.23 10.06
CA LEU A 137 -1.00 9.46 10.82
C LEU A 137 -1.12 10.88 11.40
N THR A 138 -0.01 11.60 11.55
CA THR A 138 0.02 12.89 12.28
C THR A 138 0.48 14.08 11.46
N ASP A 139 1.05 13.88 10.27
CA ASP A 139 1.52 14.98 9.41
C ASP A 139 0.34 15.80 8.85
N ASP A 140 0.53 17.11 8.70
CA ASP A 140 -0.49 18.00 8.15
C ASP A 140 -0.81 17.71 6.68
N ALA A 141 0.15 17.13 5.95
CA ALA A 141 0.02 16.74 4.55
C ALA A 141 -1.07 15.68 4.32
N VAL A 142 -1.48 14.94 5.36
CA VAL A 142 -2.55 13.93 5.30
C VAL A 142 -3.82 14.47 4.68
N ASN A 143 -4.19 15.72 4.99
CA ASN A 143 -5.39 16.35 4.46
C ASN A 143 -5.33 16.64 2.94
N GLY A 144 -4.11 16.70 2.39
CA GLY A 144 -3.84 16.97 0.98
C GLY A 144 -3.65 15.73 0.12
N TRP A 145 -3.62 14.53 0.72
CA TRP A 145 -3.42 13.30 -0.06
C TRP A 145 -4.68 12.87 -0.80
N LYS A 146 -4.48 12.33 -2.01
CA LYS A 146 -5.54 11.78 -2.84
C LYS A 146 -6.20 10.58 -2.17
N TYR A 147 -7.45 10.31 -2.55
CA TYR A 147 -8.25 9.23 -1.98
C TYR A 147 -7.56 7.86 -2.07
N ASP A 148 -6.93 7.53 -3.22
CA ASP A 148 -6.23 6.26 -3.41
C ASP A 148 -5.09 6.07 -2.39
N ILE A 149 -4.41 7.15 -2.01
CA ILE A 149 -3.35 7.10 -0.99
C ILE A 149 -3.95 6.79 0.38
N GLN A 150 -5.12 7.35 0.69
CA GLN A 150 -5.83 7.09 1.95
C GLN A 150 -6.22 5.61 2.08
N ILE A 151 -6.66 5.00 0.97
CA ILE A 151 -6.94 3.56 0.91
C ILE A 151 -5.67 2.76 1.22
N CYS A 152 -4.55 3.11 0.59
CA CYS A 152 -3.30 2.37 0.80
C CYS A 152 -2.77 2.53 2.24
N ILE A 153 -2.93 3.71 2.85
CA ILE A 153 -2.63 3.92 4.28
C ILE A 153 -3.51 3.02 5.14
N LYS A 154 -4.82 3.00 4.89
CA LYS A 154 -5.76 2.16 5.62
C LYS A 154 -5.36 0.68 5.52
N LYS A 155 -4.98 0.20 4.33
CA LYS A 155 -4.48 -1.16 4.10
C LYS A 155 -3.24 -1.45 4.96
N ASN A 156 -2.25 -0.57 4.94
CA ASN A 156 -1.04 -0.73 5.76
C ASN A 156 -1.34 -0.69 7.27
N CYS A 157 -2.33 0.08 7.71
CA CYS A 157 -2.80 0.07 9.10
C CYS A 157 -3.38 -1.30 9.49
N GLY A 158 -4.12 -1.95 8.58
CA GLY A 158 -4.60 -3.32 8.77
C GLY A 158 -3.45 -4.31 8.94
N LEU A 159 -2.46 -4.26 8.05
CA LEU A 159 -1.26 -5.12 8.14
C LEU A 159 -0.49 -4.90 9.46
N LEU A 160 -0.36 -3.64 9.92
CA LEU A 160 0.25 -3.36 11.22
C LEU A 160 -0.53 -4.00 12.37
N VAL A 161 -1.87 -4.03 12.30
CA VAL A 161 -2.70 -4.67 13.32
C VAL A 161 -2.51 -6.18 13.30
N ASP A 162 -2.47 -6.80 12.11
CA ASP A 162 -2.18 -8.23 11.99
C ASP A 162 -0.82 -8.58 12.63
N LEU A 163 0.20 -7.75 12.40
CA LEU A 163 1.51 -7.89 13.04
C LEU A 163 1.43 -7.74 14.56
N ILE A 164 0.70 -6.74 15.05
CA ILE A 164 0.51 -6.52 16.50
C ILE A 164 -0.15 -7.75 17.12
N VAL A 165 -1.21 -8.28 16.50
CA VAL A 165 -1.93 -9.47 16.97
C VAL A 165 -0.99 -10.67 17.08
N ASN A 166 -0.16 -10.94 16.06
CA ASN A 166 0.82 -12.03 16.09
C ASN A 166 1.86 -11.88 17.22
N LYS A 167 2.09 -10.65 17.70
CA LYS A 167 3.10 -10.33 18.71
C LYS A 167 2.51 -10.01 20.08
N LEU A 168 1.19 -10.13 20.27
CA LEU A 168 0.51 -9.80 21.54
C LEU A 168 1.06 -10.62 22.71
N ASP A 169 1.27 -11.93 22.53
CA ASP A 169 1.76 -12.83 23.59
C ASP A 169 3.20 -12.52 24.05
N GLN A 170 3.92 -11.67 23.32
CA GLN A 170 5.32 -11.33 23.58
C GLN A 170 5.48 -9.96 24.26
N ASP A 171 4.38 -9.29 24.60
CA ASP A 171 4.36 -7.98 25.28
C ASP A 171 5.27 -6.93 24.63
N ASN A 172 5.30 -6.88 23.28
CA ASN A 172 6.12 -5.91 22.58
C ASN A 172 5.51 -4.49 22.73
N LEU A 173 6.01 -3.74 23.71
CA LEU A 173 5.50 -2.41 24.07
C LEU A 173 5.48 -1.43 22.91
N VAL A 174 6.47 -1.48 22.00
CA VAL A 174 6.53 -0.57 20.84
C VAL A 174 5.33 -0.80 19.91
N LEU A 175 4.97 -2.06 19.67
CA LEU A 175 3.82 -2.42 18.86
C LEU A 175 2.49 -2.03 19.53
N LEU A 176 2.42 -2.10 20.87
CA LEU A 176 1.25 -1.63 21.64
C LEU A 176 1.11 -0.10 21.65
N ASP A 177 2.22 0.64 21.69
CA ASP A 177 2.21 2.09 21.54
C ASP A 177 1.74 2.51 20.14
N LEU A 178 2.18 1.77 19.11
CA LEU A 178 1.70 1.91 17.75
C LEU A 178 0.19 1.61 17.62
N LEU A 179 -0.31 0.58 18.30
CA LEU A 179 -1.74 0.31 18.36
C LEU A 179 -2.51 1.49 18.96
N THR A 180 -1.98 2.06 20.05
CA THR A 180 -2.57 3.25 20.70
C THR A 180 -2.62 4.43 19.71
N MET A 181 -1.57 4.63 18.92
CA MET A 181 -1.53 5.66 17.88
C MET A 181 -2.55 5.42 16.76
N LEU A 182 -2.67 4.18 16.28
CA LEU A 182 -3.66 3.80 15.27
C LEU A 182 -5.08 4.07 15.75
N MET A 183 -5.35 3.76 17.02
CA MET A 183 -6.67 3.89 17.64
C MET A 183 -7.03 5.30 18.09
N ASN A 184 -6.08 6.23 18.05
CA ASN A 184 -6.30 7.61 18.47
C ASN A 184 -7.27 8.35 17.52
N PRO A 185 -8.51 8.66 17.96
CA PRO A 185 -9.51 9.32 17.11
C PRO A 185 -9.12 10.77 16.77
N MET A 186 -8.14 11.33 17.46
CA MET A 186 -7.65 12.69 17.25
C MET A 186 -6.47 12.77 16.27
N SER A 187 -6.00 11.64 15.72
CA SER A 187 -4.94 11.68 14.70
C SER A 187 -5.44 12.41 13.44
N LYS A 188 -4.53 13.02 12.68
CA LYS A 188 -4.89 13.77 11.46
C LYS A 188 -5.59 12.86 10.46
N PHE A 189 -5.09 11.62 10.33
CA PHE A 189 -5.71 10.62 9.47
C PHE A 189 -7.12 10.26 9.91
N GLN A 190 -7.35 10.03 11.22
CA GLN A 190 -8.69 9.74 11.71
C GLN A 190 -9.63 10.92 11.51
N LEU A 191 -9.21 12.14 11.87
CA LEU A 191 -10.03 13.35 11.73
C LEU A 191 -10.43 13.60 10.27
N TYR A 192 -9.50 13.42 9.34
CA TYR A 192 -9.75 13.57 7.92
C TYR A 192 -10.76 12.55 7.38
N ASN A 193 -10.65 11.28 7.80
CA ASN A 193 -11.51 10.21 7.33
C ASN A 193 -12.83 10.10 8.12
N SER A 194 -12.94 10.68 9.30
CA SER A 194 -14.12 10.62 10.19
C SER A 194 -15.41 11.16 9.56
N ASN A 195 -15.29 12.08 8.60
CA ASN A 195 -16.44 12.70 7.94
C ASN A 195 -16.83 12.00 6.62
N ARG A 196 -16.12 10.93 6.23
CA ARG A 196 -16.37 10.22 4.98
C ARG A 196 -17.42 9.13 5.16
N SER A 197 -18.29 9.00 4.17
CA SER A 197 -19.22 7.87 4.12
C SER A 197 -18.46 6.57 3.86
N PRO A 198 -18.84 5.47 4.51
CA PRO A 198 -18.22 4.18 4.27
C PRO A 198 -18.68 3.65 2.91
N GLN A 199 -17.86 3.76 1.88
CA GLN A 199 -18.15 3.04 0.63
C GLN A 199 -17.89 1.54 0.78
N GLU A 200 -16.94 1.15 1.63
CA GLU A 200 -16.64 -0.27 1.90
C GLU A 200 -17.70 -0.98 2.75
N LEU A 201 -18.40 -0.30 3.68
CA LEU A 201 -19.51 -0.93 4.43
C LEU A 201 -20.72 -1.24 3.54
N LEU A 202 -20.82 -0.65 2.35
CA LEU A 202 -21.91 -0.94 1.41
C LEU A 202 -21.72 -2.30 0.71
N ASN A 203 -20.50 -2.84 0.72
CA ASN A 203 -20.14 -4.09 0.06
C ASN A 203 -19.81 -5.22 1.05
N LEU A 204 -19.88 -4.97 2.36
CA LEU A 204 -19.71 -6.00 3.39
C LEU A 204 -21.05 -6.68 3.63
N GLU A 205 -21.04 -8.02 3.61
CA GLU A 205 -22.19 -8.81 4.04
C GLU A 205 -22.48 -8.53 5.52
N GLU A 206 -23.75 -8.59 5.93
CA GLU A 206 -24.14 -8.24 7.31
C GLU A 206 -23.47 -9.14 8.37
N SER A 207 -23.02 -10.33 7.98
CA SER A 207 -22.21 -11.24 8.81
C SER A 207 -20.83 -10.71 9.16
N ASP A 208 -20.31 -9.77 8.37
CA ASP A 208 -18.97 -9.19 8.54
C ASP A 208 -19.02 -7.83 9.27
N ILE A 209 -20.20 -7.45 9.76
CA ILE A 209 -20.46 -6.18 10.46
C ILE A 209 -20.55 -6.44 11.97
N TYR A 210 -19.41 -6.37 12.65
CA TYR A 210 -19.28 -6.71 14.09
C TYR A 210 -19.54 -5.56 15.07
N ALA A 211 -19.68 -4.33 14.59
CA ALA A 211 -20.12 -3.19 15.40
C ALA A 211 -21.26 -2.46 14.66
N LYS A 212 -22.14 -1.71 15.31
CA LYS A 212 -23.00 -0.75 14.59
C LYS A 212 -22.95 0.55 15.38
N PRO A 213 -23.04 1.74 14.73
CA PRO A 213 -23.29 2.96 15.48
C PRO A 213 -24.51 2.74 16.37
N MET A 214 -24.39 2.97 17.69
CA MET A 214 -25.50 2.76 18.64
C MET A 214 -26.73 3.62 18.31
N ASP A 215 -26.57 4.66 17.49
CA ASP A 215 -27.62 5.57 17.06
C ASP A 215 -27.61 5.71 15.53
N SER A 216 -28.73 5.36 14.89
CA SER A 216 -28.94 5.44 13.45
C SER A 216 -28.89 6.87 12.90
N ARG A 217 -28.91 7.89 13.77
CA ARG A 217 -28.77 9.31 13.41
C ARG A 217 -27.31 9.75 13.30
N ILE A 218 -26.38 8.96 13.83
CA ILE A 218 -24.95 9.23 13.68
C ILE A 218 -24.53 8.62 12.34
N PRO A 219 -24.05 9.42 11.37
CA PRO A 219 -23.54 8.86 10.12
C PRO A 219 -22.46 7.84 10.45
N SER A 220 -22.47 6.68 9.78
CA SER A 220 -21.47 5.64 9.95
C SER A 220 -20.09 6.24 9.60
N ARG A 221 -19.31 6.62 10.62
CA ARG A 221 -17.99 7.21 10.43
C ARG A 221 -17.00 6.08 10.21
N VAL A 222 -16.15 6.17 9.18
CA VAL A 222 -15.05 5.22 8.99
C VAL A 222 -13.78 5.79 9.59
N SER A 223 -13.47 5.32 10.78
CA SER A 223 -12.13 5.41 11.35
C SER A 223 -11.43 4.06 11.23
N ILE A 224 -10.10 4.03 11.28
CA ILE A 224 -9.36 2.75 11.44
C ILE A 224 -9.90 2.04 12.68
N SER A 225 -10.14 2.76 13.78
CA SER A 225 -10.73 2.19 15.00
C SER A 225 -12.07 1.52 14.76
N THR A 226 -12.93 2.12 13.92
CA THR A 226 -14.21 1.50 13.57
C THR A 226 -13.99 0.27 12.69
N THR A 227 -13.11 0.35 11.68
CA THR A 227 -12.80 -0.79 10.80
C THR A 227 -12.22 -1.97 11.57
N LEU A 228 -11.32 -1.75 12.53
CA LEU A 228 -10.79 -2.84 13.35
C LEU A 228 -11.84 -3.47 14.24
N LEU A 229 -12.76 -2.68 14.82
CA LEU A 229 -13.91 -3.24 15.54
C LEU A 229 -14.80 -4.11 14.62
N TYR A 230 -14.77 -3.87 13.31
CA TYR A 230 -15.42 -4.71 12.30
C TYR A 230 -14.56 -5.88 11.80
N SER A 231 -13.29 -6.00 12.19
CA SER A 231 -12.38 -7.03 11.67
C SER A 231 -11.81 -7.95 12.76
N LEU A 232 -11.99 -7.62 14.03
CA LEU A 232 -11.59 -8.47 15.16
C LEU A 232 -12.56 -9.66 15.29
N ARG A 233 -12.02 -10.85 15.10
CA ARG A 233 -12.68 -12.17 15.17
C ARG A 233 -12.42 -12.84 16.52
#